data_AF-A0A3D3ES08-F1
#
_entry.id   AF-A0A3D3ES08-F1
#
_cell.length_a   1.000
_cell.length_b   1.000
_cell.length_c   1.000
_cell.angle_alpha   90.00
_cell.angle_beta   90.00
_cell.angle_gamma   90.00
#
_symmetry.space_group_name_H-M   'P 1'
#
loop_
_entity.id
_entity.type
_entity.pdbx_description
1 polymer ?
#
loop_
_entity_poly.entity_id
_entity_poly.type
_entity_poly.pdbx_seq_one_letter_code
_entity_poly.pdbx_strand_id
1 'polypeptide(L)' 'SLRKEARQKLQMFRPISIGQASRISGVSPSDISVLMIYLSQHHLNRIMKEE' A
#
# COMPACT_ATOMS: atom_id res chain seq x y z
N SER A 1 -6.28 9.28 0.87
CA SER A 1 -6.70 8.07 0.13
C SER A 1 -5.73 7.83 -1.01
N LEU A 2 -5.59 6.58 -1.48
CA LEU A 2 -4.66 6.23 -2.57
C LEU A 2 -5.20 6.70 -3.93
N ARG A 3 -4.34 7.29 -4.78
CA ARG A 3 -4.74 7.72 -6.13
C ARG A 3 -5.25 6.54 -6.96
N LYS A 4 -6.18 6.79 -7.88
CA LYS A 4 -6.75 5.74 -8.76
C LYS A 4 -5.67 5.06 -9.60
N GLU A 5 -4.77 5.85 -10.18
CA GLU A 5 -3.63 5.35 -10.96
C GLU A 5 -2.71 4.47 -10.11
N ALA A 6 -2.31 4.93 -8.93
CA ALA A 6 -1.48 4.16 -8.01
C ALA A 6 -2.13 2.81 -7.67
N ARG A 7 -3.44 2.78 -7.38
CA ARG A 7 -4.18 1.52 -7.13
C ARG A 7 -4.15 0.59 -8.34
N GLN A 8 -4.43 1.10 -9.53
CA GLN A 8 -4.42 0.29 -10.76
C GLN A 8 -3.04 -0.32 -11.01
N LYS A 9 -1.98 0.49 -10.86
CA LYS A 9 -0.60 0.03 -11.05
C LYS A 9 -0.18 -0.99 -9.98
N LEU A 10 -0.48 -0.75 -8.70
CA LEU A 10 -0.20 -1.72 -7.64
C LEU A 10 -0.95 -3.05 -7.86
N GLN A 11 -2.20 -3.00 -8.36
CA GLN A 11 -2.96 -4.20 -8.70
C GLN A 11 -2.38 -4.96 -9.91
N MET A 12 -1.86 -4.23 -10.90
CA MET A 12 -1.23 -4.80 -12.10
C MET A 12 0.12 -5.46 -11.77
N PHE A 13 1.00 -4.77 -11.05
CA PHE A 13 2.36 -5.25 -10.78
C PHE A 13 2.48 -6.16 -9.56
N ARG A 14 1.56 -6.03 -8.59
CA ARG A 14 1.55 -6.81 -7.33
C ARG A 14 2.93 -6.89 -6.64
N PRO A 15 3.54 -5.73 -6.30
CA PRO A 15 4.85 -5.72 -5.65
C PRO A 15 4.81 -6.45 -4.31
N ILE A 16 5.86 -7.23 -4.02
CA ILE A 16 5.96 -8.00 -2.76
C ILE A 16 6.52 -7.17 -1.60
N SER A 17 7.02 -5.96 -1.89
CA SER A 17 7.56 -5.07 -0.88
C SER A 17 7.29 -3.60 -1.20
N ILE A 18 7.32 -2.76 -0.17
CA ILE A 18 7.19 -1.31 -0.33
C ILE A 18 8.32 -0.73 -1.19
N GLY A 19 9.54 -1.28 -1.06
CA GLY A 19 10.67 -0.86 -1.88
C GLY A 19 10.48 -1.16 -3.37
N GLN A 20 9.78 -2.25 -3.72
CA GLN A 20 9.38 -2.48 -5.11
C GLN A 20 8.26 -1.52 -5.53
N ALA A 21 7.25 -1.34 -4.68
CA ALA A 21 6.12 -0.44 -4.95
C ALA A 21 6.57 1.00 -5.22
N SER A 22 7.56 1.51 -4.48
CA SER A 22 8.06 2.88 -4.62
C SER A 22 8.80 3.15 -5.93
N ARG A 23 9.23 2.11 -6.64
CA ARG A 23 9.89 2.23 -7.96
C ARG A 23 8.91 2.14 -9.13
N ILE A 24 7.63 1.86 -8.88
CA ILE A 24 6.63 1.79 -9.94
C ILE A 24 6.34 3.22 -10.42
N SER A 25 6.59 3.50 -11.69
CA SER A 25 6.27 4.80 -12.30
C SER A 25 4.80 5.16 -12.08
N GLY A 26 4.51 6.38 -11.64
CA GLY A 26 3.15 6.84 -11.29
C GLY A 26 2.64 6.40 -9.90
N VAL A 27 3.49 5.76 -9.09
CA VAL A 27 3.30 5.64 -7.64
C VAL A 27 4.16 6.70 -6.97
N SER A 28 3.51 7.68 -6.32
CA SER A 28 4.23 8.79 -5.67
C SER A 28 4.67 8.43 -4.25
N PRO A 29 5.64 9.15 -3.65
CA PRO A 29 5.98 8.99 -2.24
C PRO A 29 4.77 9.14 -1.30
N SER A 30 3.84 10.05 -1.62
CA SER A 30 2.59 10.21 -0.84
C SER A 30 1.69 8.97 -0.90
N ASP A 31 1.61 8.31 -2.07
CA ASP A 31 0.85 7.05 -2.18
C ASP A 31 1.48 5.94 -1.33
N ILE A 32 2.82 5.88 -1.27
CA ILE A 32 3.54 4.94 -0.42
C ILE A 32 3.23 5.18 1.06
N SER A 33 3.25 6.44 1.53
CA SER A 33 2.92 6.75 2.92
C SER A 33 1.50 6.30 3.29
N VAL A 34 0.53 6.54 2.41
CA VAL A 34 -0.85 6.09 2.62
C VAL A 34 -0.95 4.56 2.61
N LEU A 35 -0.22 3.88 1.71
CA LEU A 35 -0.18 2.41 1.68
C LEU A 35 0.40 1.84 2.99
N MET A 36 1.46 2.44 3.53
CA MET A 36 2.03 2.01 4.82
C MET A 36 1.02 2.14 5.96
N ILE A 37 0.33 3.29 6.07
CA ILE A 37 -0.72 3.49 7.09
C ILE A 37 -1.82 2.44 6.94
N TYR A 38 -2.26 2.17 5.72
CA TYR A 38 -3.28 1.16 5.44
C TYR A 38 -2.85 -0.24 5.89
N LEU A 39 -1.61 -0.64 5.58
CA LEU A 39 -1.08 -1.95 5.98
C LEU A 39 -0.94 -2.06 7.50
N SER A 40 -0.46 -1.01 8.17
CA SER A 40 -0.36 -0.97 9.63
C SER A 40 -1.74 -1.08 10.29
N GLN A 41 -2.73 -0.32 9.81
CA GLN A 41 -4.09 -0.41 10.33
C GLN A 41 -4.70 -1.80 10.11
N HIS A 42 -4.48 -2.39 8.93
CA HIS A 42 -4.94 -3.74 8.63
C HIS A 42 -4.29 -4.78 9.56
N HIS A 43 -3.01 -4.62 9.88
CA HIS A 43 -2.31 -5.48 10.84
C HIS A 43 -2.87 -5.34 12.27
N LEU A 44 -3.04 -4.12 12.77
CA LEU A 44 -3.61 -3.87 14.10
C LEU A 44 -5.04 -4.42 14.22
N ASN A 45 -5.88 -4.19 13.21
CA ASN A 45 -7.25 -4.71 13.18
C ASN A 45 -7.31 -6.23 13.16
N ARG A 46 -6.28 -6.90 12.63
CA ARG A 46 -6.19 -8.36 12.69
C ARG A 46 -5.89 -8.84 14.10
N ILE A 47 -4.91 -8.22 14.77
CA ILE A 47 -4.56 -8.56 16.17
C ILE A 47 -5.79 -8.40 17.07
N MET A 48 -6.50 -7.27 16.99
CA MET A 48 -7.68 -7.00 17.81
C MET A 48 -8.88 -7.92 17.56
N LYS A 49 -8.91 -8.65 16.43
CA LYS A 49 -9.98 -9.61 16.11
C LYS A 49 -9.66 -11.02 16.60
N GLU A 50 -8.39 -11.28 16.89
CA GLU A 50 -7.89 -12.57 17.38
C GLU A 50 -7.92 -12.61 18.94
N GLU A 51 -8.21 -11.47 19.59
CA GLU A 51 -8.56 -11.30 21.01
C GLU A 51 -10.08 -11.38 21.24
#